data_AF-A0A8H4UW55-F1
#
_entry.id   AF-A0A8H4UW55-F1
#
_cell.length_a   1.000
_cell.length_b   1.000
_cell.length_c   1.000
_cell.angle_alpha   90.00
_cell.angle_beta   90.00
_cell.angle_gamma   90.00
#
_symmetry.space_group_name_H-M   'P 1'
#
loop_
_entity.id
_entity.type
_entity.pdbx_description
1 polymer ?
#
loop_
_entity_poly.entity_id
_entity_poly.type
_entity_poly.pdbx_seq_one_letter_code
_entity_poly.pdbx_strand_id
1 'polypeptide(L)'
;MRHSFISALIAVGSAVQAAAQLSGNVGPSISRAEKAAIKICNVVDYGATADASTDNGPAIKKAWDDCSAGGGEVYIPEGDYGLGTWLQLSSKSAMSFRLDGTIYRIGTGEGNMLFFQHMENFELYSSTSKGAIQGYGYEFHKKNQYGPRILRFYDLKGFSIHDIALVDAPAFHFSIDTCSDGEVYNMAIHGGAKGGLDGIDVWGSNIWIHDIEVSNKDECVTVKNPSDHLLIENVFCNWSGGCAMGSLATDTDIHDIEYNNVYTQRSNQMFMFKSYGGSGTVSNVALNNFRGHSNAYSLDLDATWESMKPIAGDGVLYTNMSFAGWSGTCANGVQRGPIKFNCPPDVPCTDMLVKDFNIWTEKGETVEYWCKNAYGSGACLKEGSPAGAFTSTKTISTASGYATKTMDGELAAGLGLSVSIAIPTIRTSYFPGVAAISPRMADSAGKSQAVASNTTASAEVSTPIETEAPAFTAAKSSTKSSVRQPSRPSACKGRRCRHVHEKQ
;
A
#
# COMPACT_ATOMS: atom_id res chain seq x y z
N MET A 1 -3.97 57.78 33.62
CA MET A 1 -4.37 56.40 33.29
C MET A 1 -3.62 55.98 32.04
N ARG A 2 -2.71 55.01 32.16
CA ARG A 2 -1.95 54.46 31.04
C ARG A 2 -2.80 53.35 30.41
N HIS A 3 -3.22 53.52 29.16
CA HIS A 3 -3.86 52.45 28.40
C HIS A 3 -2.78 51.69 27.64
N SER A 4 -2.43 50.50 28.13
CA SER A 4 -1.67 49.52 27.37
C SER A 4 -2.59 48.90 26.32
N PHE A 5 -2.31 49.14 25.05
CA PHE A 5 -2.83 48.34 23.95
C PHE A 5 -2.07 47.01 23.93
N ILE A 6 -2.71 45.94 24.40
CA ILE A 6 -2.27 44.57 24.12
C ILE A 6 -2.81 44.22 22.73
N SER A 7 -1.92 44.24 21.74
CA SER A 7 -2.20 43.65 20.43
C SER A 7 -2.35 42.14 20.60
N ALA A 8 -3.59 41.65 20.52
CA ALA A 8 -3.88 40.24 20.34
C ALA A 8 -3.46 39.85 18.91
N LEU A 9 -2.26 39.28 18.77
CA LEU A 9 -1.96 38.47 17.58
C LEU A 9 -2.82 37.21 17.67
N ILE A 10 -3.93 37.21 16.94
CA ILE A 10 -4.62 35.97 16.57
C ILE A 10 -3.67 35.26 15.60
N ALA A 11 -2.90 34.30 16.11
CA ALA A 11 -2.25 33.31 15.28
C ALA A 11 -3.36 32.46 14.66
N VAL A 12 -3.86 32.88 13.49
CA VAL A 12 -4.56 31.98 12.58
C VAL A 12 -3.51 31.00 12.10
N GLY A 13 -3.34 29.91 12.84
CA GLY A 13 -2.57 28.76 12.39
C GLY A 13 -3.21 28.28 11.11
N SER A 14 -2.59 28.62 9.98
CA SER A 14 -2.87 27.99 8.70
C SER A 14 -2.70 26.49 8.91
N ALA A 15 -3.81 25.78 9.03
CA ALA A 15 -3.82 24.32 8.97
C ALA A 15 -3.41 23.97 7.54
N VAL A 16 -2.10 23.96 7.29
CA VAL A 16 -1.53 23.22 6.17
C VAL A 16 -1.78 21.77 6.54
N GLN A 17 -2.97 21.30 6.19
CA GLN A 17 -3.30 19.88 6.18
C GLN A 17 -2.25 19.24 5.30
N ALA A 18 -1.37 18.45 5.92
CA ALA A 18 -0.34 17.71 5.21
C ALA A 18 -1.04 16.86 4.15
N ALA A 19 -0.94 17.27 2.89
CA ALA A 19 -1.01 16.34 1.79
C ALA A 19 0.27 15.51 1.95
N ALA A 20 0.13 14.30 2.47
CA ALA A 20 1.20 13.33 2.44
C ALA A 20 1.16 12.77 1.02
N GLN A 21 2.16 13.12 0.23
CA GLN A 21 2.23 12.74 -1.19
C GLN A 21 3.48 11.91 -1.45
N LEU A 22 3.44 11.21 -2.57
CA LEU A 22 4.63 10.71 -3.25
C LEU A 22 5.70 11.81 -3.33
N SER A 23 6.96 11.44 -3.08
CA SER A 23 8.11 12.37 -3.16
C SER A 23 8.67 12.51 -4.57
N GLY A 24 8.22 11.68 -5.52
CA GLY A 24 8.65 11.71 -6.91
C GLY A 24 7.82 10.82 -7.82
N ASN A 25 8.37 10.49 -8.99
CA ASN A 25 7.77 9.51 -9.89
C ASN A 25 7.82 8.11 -9.26
N VAL A 26 6.79 7.32 -9.50
CA VAL A 26 6.73 5.90 -9.17
C VAL A 26 6.71 5.06 -10.43
N GLY A 27 7.03 3.77 -10.31
CA GLY A 27 7.00 2.83 -11.42
C GLY A 27 8.31 2.75 -12.21
N PRO A 28 8.39 1.84 -13.20
CA PRO A 28 9.55 1.69 -14.05
C PRO A 28 9.74 2.90 -14.98
N SER A 29 10.98 3.36 -15.13
CA SER A 29 11.32 4.41 -16.11
C SER A 29 11.53 3.88 -17.54
N ILE A 30 11.71 2.57 -17.70
CA ILE A 30 11.83 1.88 -18.99
C ILE A 30 10.55 1.07 -19.22
N SER A 31 9.90 1.27 -20.37
CA SER A 31 8.62 0.64 -20.67
C SER A 31 8.74 -0.87 -20.95
N ARG A 32 7.63 -1.60 -20.78
CA ARG A 32 7.53 -3.02 -21.16
C ARG A 32 7.90 -3.27 -22.61
N ALA A 33 7.46 -2.40 -23.51
CA ALA A 33 7.74 -2.52 -24.94
C ALA A 33 9.24 -2.40 -25.24
N GLU A 34 9.94 -1.48 -24.58
CA GLU A 34 11.40 -1.34 -24.71
C GLU A 34 12.13 -2.56 -24.16
N LYS A 35 11.74 -3.07 -22.99
CA LYS A 35 12.31 -4.30 -22.42
C LYS A 35 12.08 -5.50 -23.33
N ALA A 36 10.85 -5.72 -23.80
CA ALA A 36 10.50 -6.81 -24.70
C ALA A 36 11.21 -6.71 -26.07
N ALA A 37 11.47 -5.50 -26.57
CA ALA A 37 12.23 -5.29 -27.81
C ALA A 37 13.70 -5.72 -27.70
N ILE A 38 14.28 -5.75 -26.49
CA ILE A 38 15.62 -6.33 -26.26
C ILE A 38 15.55 -7.85 -26.44
N LYS A 39 14.67 -8.50 -25.68
CA LYS A 39 14.49 -9.95 -25.71
C LYS A 39 13.20 -10.35 -25.00
N ILE A 40 12.49 -11.33 -25.57
CA ILE A 40 11.42 -12.05 -24.90
C ILE A 40 11.89 -13.48 -24.65
N CYS A 41 11.94 -13.89 -23.38
CA CYS A 41 12.24 -15.25 -22.96
C CYS A 41 10.93 -15.95 -22.58
N ASN A 42 10.27 -16.54 -23.57
CA ASN A 42 9.06 -17.33 -23.36
C ASN A 42 9.42 -18.64 -22.65
N VAL A 43 8.88 -18.87 -21.46
CA VAL A 43 9.26 -20.01 -20.60
C VAL A 43 9.08 -21.38 -21.26
N VAL A 44 8.18 -21.50 -22.24
CA VAL A 44 7.97 -22.73 -23.01
C VAL A 44 9.23 -23.11 -23.82
N ASP A 45 9.94 -22.12 -24.37
CA ASP A 45 11.19 -22.32 -25.10
C ASP A 45 12.34 -22.79 -24.18
N TYR A 46 12.17 -22.64 -22.87
CA TYR A 46 13.11 -23.08 -21.82
C TYR A 46 12.63 -24.36 -21.11
N GLY A 47 11.59 -25.01 -21.64
CA GLY A 47 11.10 -26.33 -21.20
C GLY A 47 9.92 -26.28 -20.23
N ALA A 48 9.22 -25.15 -20.10
CA ALA A 48 7.99 -25.11 -19.30
C ALA A 48 6.87 -25.93 -19.96
N THR A 49 6.04 -26.57 -19.14
CA THR A 49 4.87 -27.36 -19.54
C THR A 49 3.63 -26.86 -18.81
N ALA A 50 2.58 -26.55 -19.57
CA ALA A 50 1.32 -26.01 -19.08
C ALA A 50 0.32 -27.14 -18.72
N ASP A 51 0.59 -27.88 -17.64
CA ASP A 51 -0.23 -29.01 -17.16
C ASP A 51 -0.57 -28.95 -15.65
N ALA A 52 -0.33 -27.81 -15.00
CA ALA A 52 -0.47 -27.55 -13.56
C ALA A 52 0.34 -28.46 -12.61
N SER A 53 1.09 -29.44 -13.11
CA SER A 53 1.66 -30.54 -12.32
C SER A 53 3.17 -30.71 -12.48
N THR A 54 3.70 -30.35 -13.65
CA THR A 54 5.13 -30.28 -13.92
C THR A 54 5.73 -29.09 -13.16
N ASP A 55 6.88 -29.29 -12.51
CA ASP A 55 7.61 -28.20 -11.87
C ASP A 55 8.26 -27.30 -12.93
N ASN A 56 7.69 -26.11 -13.10
CA ASN A 56 8.16 -25.10 -14.04
C ASN A 56 9.23 -24.16 -13.47
N GLY A 57 9.57 -24.28 -12.18
CA GLY A 57 10.60 -23.45 -11.54
C GLY A 57 11.93 -23.45 -12.32
N PRO A 58 12.49 -24.61 -12.70
CA PRO A 58 13.72 -24.66 -13.50
C PRO A 58 13.62 -23.99 -14.88
N ALA A 59 12.47 -24.08 -15.56
CA ALA A 59 12.26 -23.46 -16.86
C ALA A 59 12.16 -21.93 -16.73
N ILE A 60 11.40 -21.44 -15.76
CA ILE A 60 11.28 -20.00 -15.47
C ILE A 60 12.65 -19.42 -15.08
N LYS A 61 13.43 -20.13 -14.26
CA LYS A 61 14.78 -19.70 -13.87
C LYS A 61 15.72 -19.58 -15.06
N LYS A 62 15.69 -20.54 -16.00
CA LYS A 62 16.50 -20.48 -17.23
C LYS A 62 16.11 -19.30 -18.12
N ALA A 63 14.81 -19.07 -18.30
CA ALA A 63 14.31 -17.92 -19.06
C ALA A 63 14.75 -16.59 -18.41
N TRP A 64 14.67 -16.51 -17.08
CA TRP A 64 15.14 -15.35 -16.33
C TRP A 64 16.64 -15.11 -16.48
N ASP A 65 17.47 -16.14 -16.32
CA ASP A 65 18.93 -16.01 -16.42
C ASP A 65 19.38 -15.55 -17.80
N ASP A 66 18.65 -15.97 -18.85
CA ASP A 66 18.95 -15.56 -20.21
C ASP A 66 18.53 -14.10 -20.48
N CYS A 67 17.32 -13.70 -20.10
CA CYS A 67 16.88 -12.31 -20.29
C CYS A 67 17.63 -11.32 -19.38
N SER A 68 17.93 -11.69 -18.14
CA SER A 68 18.62 -10.80 -17.18
C SER A 68 20.08 -10.48 -17.57
N ALA A 69 20.67 -11.22 -18.51
CA ALA A 69 22.01 -10.94 -19.04
C ALA A 69 22.11 -9.58 -19.75
N GLY A 70 21.02 -9.14 -20.42
CA GLY A 70 20.97 -7.89 -21.17
C GLY A 70 19.75 -7.00 -20.88
N GLY A 71 18.80 -7.50 -20.08
CA GLY A 71 17.47 -6.94 -19.95
C GLY A 71 16.50 -7.62 -20.92
N GLY A 72 15.22 -7.61 -20.58
CA GLY A 72 14.22 -8.32 -21.36
C GLY A 72 12.90 -8.54 -20.63
N GLU A 73 12.04 -9.34 -21.25
CA GLU A 73 10.78 -9.81 -20.69
C GLU A 73 10.80 -11.33 -20.54
N VAL A 74 10.59 -11.83 -19.32
CA VAL A 74 10.20 -13.23 -19.12
C VAL A 74 8.70 -13.32 -19.34
N TYR A 75 8.28 -14.19 -20.25
CA TYR A 75 6.88 -14.36 -20.62
C TYR A 75 6.38 -15.75 -20.22
N ILE A 76 5.32 -15.78 -19.39
CA ILE A 76 4.52 -16.96 -19.07
C ILE A 76 3.19 -16.86 -19.84
N PRO A 77 3.04 -17.61 -20.94
CA PRO A 77 1.81 -17.62 -21.73
C PRO A 77 0.59 -18.09 -20.95
N GLU A 78 -0.61 -17.83 -21.48
CA GLU A 78 -1.84 -18.44 -20.98
C GLU A 78 -1.69 -19.98 -20.86
N GLY A 79 -2.19 -20.55 -19.77
CA GLY A 79 -2.03 -21.96 -19.40
C GLY A 79 -1.84 -22.13 -17.89
N ASP A 80 -1.81 -23.38 -17.44
CA ASP A 80 -1.66 -23.74 -16.03
C ASP A 80 -0.27 -24.31 -15.75
N TYR A 81 0.52 -23.70 -14.86
CA TYR A 81 1.92 -24.05 -14.63
C TYR A 81 2.15 -24.44 -13.17
N GLY A 82 2.57 -25.68 -12.92
CA GLY A 82 2.98 -26.10 -11.58
C GLY A 82 4.29 -25.43 -11.15
N LEU A 83 4.39 -25.04 -9.87
CA LEU A 83 5.62 -24.52 -9.26
C LEU A 83 5.99 -25.36 -8.03
N GLY A 84 7.03 -26.18 -8.20
CA GLY A 84 7.60 -27.04 -7.16
C GLY A 84 8.87 -26.46 -6.55
N THR A 85 9.67 -25.77 -7.36
CA THR A 85 10.91 -25.11 -6.95
C THR A 85 10.71 -23.60 -6.83
N TRP A 86 10.96 -23.05 -5.64
CA TRP A 86 10.87 -21.61 -5.36
C TRP A 86 11.94 -20.82 -6.11
N LEU A 87 11.58 -19.60 -6.52
CA LEU A 87 12.42 -18.75 -7.34
C LEU A 87 12.93 -17.56 -6.56
N GLN A 88 14.25 -17.41 -6.56
CA GLN A 88 14.93 -16.17 -6.15
C GLN A 88 15.54 -15.53 -7.38
N LEU A 89 15.01 -14.37 -7.74
CA LEU A 89 15.23 -13.69 -9.01
C LEU A 89 15.81 -12.32 -8.75
N SER A 90 16.94 -12.03 -9.38
CA SER A 90 17.62 -10.73 -9.33
C SER A 90 18.16 -10.37 -10.70
N SER A 91 18.37 -9.09 -10.95
CA SER A 91 18.89 -8.60 -12.23
C SER A 91 19.57 -7.25 -12.05
N LYS A 92 20.64 -7.01 -12.79
CA LYS A 92 21.26 -5.68 -12.94
C LYS A 92 20.70 -4.91 -14.13
N SER A 93 19.94 -5.58 -14.99
CA SER A 93 19.31 -5.02 -16.18
C SER A 93 17.81 -4.85 -15.94
N ALA A 94 17.18 -3.92 -16.65
CA ALA A 94 15.74 -3.70 -16.58
C ALA A 94 14.97 -4.94 -17.07
N MET A 95 13.96 -5.35 -16.31
CA MET A 95 13.23 -6.60 -16.55
C MET A 95 11.72 -6.39 -16.50
N SER A 96 11.02 -7.19 -17.29
CA SER A 96 9.59 -7.43 -17.16
C SER A 96 9.33 -8.92 -16.89
N PHE A 97 8.31 -9.21 -16.11
CA PHE A 97 7.75 -10.55 -15.92
C PHE A 97 6.27 -10.49 -16.30
N ARG A 98 5.95 -10.98 -17.49
CA ARG A 98 4.59 -11.02 -18.03
C ARG A 98 3.95 -12.37 -17.69
N LEU A 99 3.02 -12.36 -16.76
CA LEU A 99 2.23 -13.51 -16.31
C LEU A 99 0.83 -13.46 -16.94
N ASP A 100 0.64 -14.14 -18.07
CA ASP A 100 -0.70 -14.33 -18.66
C ASP A 100 -1.32 -15.68 -18.30
N GLY A 101 -0.51 -16.65 -17.85
CA GLY A 101 -0.96 -17.93 -17.29
C GLY A 101 -1.26 -17.89 -15.80
N THR A 102 -1.57 -19.06 -15.25
CA THR A 102 -1.75 -19.28 -13.81
C THR A 102 -0.64 -20.17 -13.26
N ILE A 103 0.01 -19.74 -12.19
CA ILE A 103 0.98 -20.55 -11.45
C ILE A 103 0.27 -21.26 -10.30
N TYR A 104 0.41 -22.58 -10.19
CA TYR A 104 -0.14 -23.40 -9.10
C TYR A 104 0.97 -23.91 -8.21
N ARG A 105 0.84 -23.73 -6.89
CA ARG A 105 1.76 -24.32 -5.93
C ARG A 105 1.65 -25.85 -5.95
N ILE A 106 2.74 -26.54 -6.26
CA ILE A 106 2.90 -27.98 -6.04
C ILE A 106 3.98 -28.30 -5.01
N GLY A 107 4.90 -27.36 -4.77
CA GLY A 107 5.94 -27.48 -3.74
C GLY A 107 5.43 -27.25 -2.32
N THR A 108 6.13 -27.77 -1.32
CA THR A 108 5.79 -27.63 0.11
C THR A 108 6.90 -27.01 0.94
N GLY A 109 7.94 -26.47 0.29
CA GLY A 109 9.06 -25.84 0.99
C GLY A 109 8.65 -24.56 1.71
N GLU A 110 9.42 -24.17 2.71
CA GLU A 110 9.31 -22.88 3.40
C GLU A 110 9.85 -21.73 2.53
N GLY A 111 9.56 -20.49 2.92
CA GLY A 111 10.09 -19.28 2.28
C GLY A 111 9.05 -18.55 1.44
N ASN A 112 9.48 -18.03 0.27
CA ASN A 112 8.63 -17.32 -0.68
C ASN A 112 8.62 -18.08 -2.00
N MET A 113 7.46 -18.31 -2.60
CA MET A 113 7.35 -19.00 -3.89
C MET A 113 8.07 -18.22 -5.00
N LEU A 114 7.80 -16.93 -5.09
CA LEU A 114 8.49 -15.97 -5.95
C LEU A 114 9.13 -14.88 -5.10
N PHE A 115 10.44 -14.72 -5.22
CA PHE A 115 11.21 -13.71 -4.52
C PHE A 115 12.02 -12.89 -5.52
N PHE A 116 11.59 -11.64 -5.78
CA PHE A 116 12.34 -10.68 -6.59
C PHE A 116 13.17 -9.78 -5.68
N GLN A 117 14.46 -9.66 -5.93
CA GLN A 117 15.37 -8.93 -5.05
C GLN A 117 16.48 -8.19 -5.77
N HIS A 118 16.86 -7.01 -5.24
CA HIS A 118 17.99 -6.20 -5.73
C HIS A 118 17.85 -5.85 -7.21
N MET A 119 16.78 -5.13 -7.56
CA MET A 119 16.48 -4.79 -8.95
C MET A 119 16.07 -3.34 -9.10
N GLU A 120 16.41 -2.77 -10.26
CA GLU A 120 15.88 -1.47 -10.69
C GLU A 120 15.09 -1.65 -11.99
N ASN A 121 14.04 -0.83 -12.20
CA ASN A 121 13.23 -0.84 -13.41
C ASN A 121 12.55 -2.20 -13.69
N PHE A 122 11.83 -2.72 -12.69
CA PHE A 122 11.16 -4.01 -12.75
C PHE A 122 9.64 -3.90 -12.90
N GLU A 123 9.02 -4.76 -13.70
CA GLU A 123 7.56 -4.78 -13.86
C GLU A 123 7.01 -6.21 -13.86
N LEU A 124 6.07 -6.51 -12.97
CA LEU A 124 5.34 -7.78 -12.92
C LEU A 124 3.88 -7.53 -13.29
N TYR A 125 3.41 -8.10 -14.39
CA TYR A 125 2.07 -7.78 -14.88
C TYR A 125 1.40 -8.91 -15.64
N SER A 126 0.08 -8.81 -15.81
CA SER A 126 -0.66 -9.57 -16.82
C SER A 126 -1.14 -8.66 -17.94
N SER A 127 -0.96 -9.07 -19.19
CA SER A 127 -1.54 -8.34 -20.33
C SER A 127 -3.05 -8.59 -20.49
N THR A 128 -3.55 -9.68 -19.89
CA THR A 128 -4.93 -10.12 -20.00
C THR A 128 -5.75 -9.81 -18.75
N SER A 129 -5.14 -9.22 -17.72
CA SER A 129 -5.73 -9.00 -16.39
C SER A 129 -6.30 -10.29 -15.76
N LYS A 130 -5.73 -11.44 -16.15
CA LYS A 130 -6.13 -12.79 -15.70
C LYS A 130 -4.98 -13.61 -15.13
N GLY A 131 -3.74 -13.12 -15.23
CA GLY A 131 -2.58 -13.75 -14.63
C GLY A 131 -2.78 -13.95 -13.14
N ALA A 132 -2.47 -15.14 -12.65
CA ALA A 132 -2.74 -15.48 -11.25
C ALA A 132 -1.67 -16.40 -10.65
N ILE A 133 -1.56 -16.34 -9.32
CA ILE A 133 -0.78 -17.31 -8.54
C ILE A 133 -1.71 -17.95 -7.51
N GLN A 134 -1.99 -19.24 -7.70
CA GLN A 134 -2.77 -20.07 -6.81
C GLN A 134 -1.85 -20.80 -5.81
N GLY A 135 -1.86 -20.33 -4.56
CA GLY A 135 -1.02 -20.83 -3.48
C GLY A 135 -1.51 -22.11 -2.81
N TYR A 136 -2.76 -22.54 -3.01
CA TYR A 136 -3.36 -23.71 -2.33
C TYR A 136 -3.06 -23.77 -0.82
N GLY A 137 -3.19 -22.63 -0.14
CA GLY A 137 -3.01 -22.45 1.29
C GLY A 137 -3.94 -23.32 2.13
N TYR A 138 -5.16 -23.59 1.64
CA TYR A 138 -6.11 -24.48 2.32
C TYR A 138 -5.51 -25.86 2.66
N GLU A 139 -4.51 -26.35 1.91
CA GLU A 139 -3.83 -27.62 2.20
C GLU A 139 -3.04 -27.61 3.51
N PHE A 140 -2.53 -26.44 3.90
CA PHE A 140 -1.88 -26.18 5.18
C PHE A 140 -2.93 -25.79 6.24
N HIS A 141 -3.88 -24.92 5.88
CA HIS A 141 -4.83 -24.38 6.85
C HIS A 141 -5.80 -25.42 7.40
N LYS A 142 -6.20 -26.43 6.60
CA LYS A 142 -7.01 -27.57 7.07
C LYS A 142 -6.31 -28.43 8.12
N LYS A 143 -4.99 -28.28 8.27
CA LYS A 143 -4.14 -28.91 9.30
C LYS A 143 -3.75 -27.93 10.41
N ASN A 144 -4.33 -26.73 10.42
CA ASN A 144 -3.95 -25.60 11.27
C ASN A 144 -2.45 -25.23 11.17
N GLN A 145 -1.88 -25.33 9.98
CA GLN A 145 -0.50 -24.95 9.67
C GLN A 145 -0.46 -23.74 8.74
N TYR A 146 0.73 -23.15 8.61
CA TYR A 146 1.09 -22.20 7.56
C TYR A 146 2.14 -22.84 6.66
N GLY A 147 2.37 -22.26 5.49
CA GLY A 147 3.40 -22.69 4.55
C GLY A 147 4.18 -21.52 3.95
N PRO A 148 4.62 -21.60 2.68
CA PRO A 148 5.34 -20.50 2.04
C PRO A 148 4.44 -19.27 1.83
N ARG A 149 5.09 -18.11 1.71
CA ARG A 149 4.48 -16.88 1.20
C ARG A 149 4.43 -16.96 -0.32
N ILE A 150 3.49 -16.27 -0.95
CA ILE A 150 3.43 -16.26 -2.42
C ILE A 150 4.53 -15.36 -2.99
N LEU A 151 4.52 -14.07 -2.66
CA LEU A 151 5.35 -13.06 -3.32
C LEU A 151 6.11 -12.20 -2.32
N ARG A 152 7.40 -11.96 -2.59
CA ARG A 152 8.19 -10.95 -1.90
C ARG A 152 8.99 -10.13 -2.90
N PHE A 153 8.93 -8.81 -2.75
CA PHE A 153 9.89 -7.88 -3.34
C PHE A 153 10.82 -7.40 -2.24
N TYR A 154 12.13 -7.37 -2.51
CA TYR A 154 13.13 -6.87 -1.56
C TYR A 154 14.14 -5.97 -2.25
N ASP A 155 14.31 -4.75 -1.76
CA ASP A 155 15.30 -3.80 -2.31
C ASP A 155 15.09 -3.60 -3.83
N LEU A 156 13.84 -3.34 -4.20
CA LEU A 156 13.45 -2.95 -5.56
C LEU A 156 13.32 -1.43 -5.65
N LYS A 157 13.75 -0.86 -6.77
CA LYS A 157 13.59 0.56 -7.07
C LYS A 157 12.99 0.80 -8.45
N GLY A 158 12.01 1.70 -8.56
CA GLY A 158 11.38 2.01 -9.84
C GLY A 158 10.67 0.78 -10.38
N PHE A 159 9.65 0.31 -9.65
CA PHE A 159 8.98 -0.95 -9.95
C PHE A 159 7.47 -0.77 -10.07
N SER A 160 6.83 -1.65 -10.83
CA SER A 160 5.38 -1.80 -10.76
C SER A 160 4.95 -3.27 -10.72
N ILE A 161 3.80 -3.50 -10.08
CA ILE A 161 3.10 -4.77 -10.11
C ILE A 161 1.60 -4.52 -10.27
N HIS A 162 1.01 -5.13 -11.30
CA HIS A 162 -0.39 -4.87 -11.59
C HIS A 162 -1.08 -5.92 -12.44
N ASP A 163 -2.41 -5.86 -12.47
CA ASP A 163 -3.25 -6.71 -13.32
C ASP A 163 -3.11 -8.22 -13.04
N ILE A 164 -2.76 -8.60 -11.80
CA ILE A 164 -2.67 -10.01 -11.39
C ILE A 164 -3.50 -10.33 -10.14
N ALA A 165 -3.83 -11.61 -9.95
CA ALA A 165 -4.46 -12.12 -8.74
C ALA A 165 -3.49 -12.98 -7.89
N LEU A 166 -3.51 -12.80 -6.57
CA LEU A 166 -2.80 -13.66 -5.62
C LEU A 166 -3.83 -14.39 -4.77
N VAL A 167 -3.81 -15.73 -4.80
CA VAL A 167 -4.94 -16.52 -4.30
C VAL A 167 -4.47 -17.61 -3.35
N ASP A 168 -5.11 -17.67 -2.18
CA ASP A 168 -4.96 -18.71 -1.17
C ASP A 168 -3.50 -18.92 -0.77
N ALA A 169 -2.86 -17.85 -0.28
CA ALA A 169 -1.49 -17.99 0.23
C ALA A 169 -1.45 -18.94 1.44
N PRO A 170 -0.47 -19.86 1.51
CA PRO A 170 -0.25 -20.64 2.73
C PRO A 170 0.14 -19.80 3.95
N ALA A 171 0.77 -18.64 3.73
CA ALA A 171 1.04 -17.58 4.70
C ALA A 171 0.68 -16.21 4.08
N PHE A 172 1.64 -15.29 3.94
CA PHE A 172 1.42 -13.95 3.35
C PHE A 172 1.31 -14.00 1.83
N HIS A 173 0.49 -13.12 1.25
CA HIS A 173 0.32 -13.00 -0.19
C HIS A 173 1.44 -12.16 -0.80
N PHE A 174 1.65 -10.93 -0.33
CA PHE A 174 2.63 -10.02 -0.90
C PHE A 174 3.33 -9.15 0.16
N SER A 175 4.65 -9.28 0.24
CA SER A 175 5.49 -8.39 1.05
C SER A 175 6.38 -7.51 0.17
N ILE A 176 6.36 -6.21 0.43
CA ILE A 176 7.18 -5.18 -0.21
C ILE A 176 8.20 -4.70 0.83
N ASP A 177 9.41 -5.21 0.74
CA ASP A 177 10.45 -5.05 1.74
C ASP A 177 11.52 -4.06 1.27
N THR A 178 11.68 -2.94 1.97
CA THR A 178 12.74 -1.96 1.73
C THR A 178 12.78 -1.52 0.27
N CYS A 179 11.62 -1.31 -0.35
CA CYS A 179 11.51 -0.93 -1.76
C CYS A 179 11.30 0.59 -1.91
N SER A 180 11.48 1.11 -3.11
CA SER A 180 11.23 2.53 -3.41
C SER A 180 10.76 2.80 -4.83
N ASP A 181 10.15 3.97 -5.03
CA ASP A 181 9.67 4.46 -6.34
C ASP A 181 8.72 3.44 -7.00
N GLY A 182 7.76 2.92 -6.22
CA GLY A 182 6.94 1.76 -6.57
C GLY A 182 5.48 2.07 -6.87
N GLU A 183 4.85 1.34 -7.79
CA GLU A 183 3.41 1.43 -8.07
C GLU A 183 2.75 0.04 -8.03
N VAL A 184 1.69 -0.12 -7.25
CA VAL A 184 0.99 -1.39 -7.03
C VAL A 184 -0.49 -1.17 -7.29
N TYR A 185 -1.06 -1.81 -8.33
CA TYR A 185 -2.45 -1.54 -8.67
C TYR A 185 -3.19 -2.63 -9.43
N ASN A 186 -4.53 -2.53 -9.49
CA ASN A 186 -5.38 -3.49 -10.20
C ASN A 186 -5.09 -4.93 -9.75
N MET A 187 -5.15 -5.18 -8.45
CA MET A 187 -4.92 -6.53 -7.89
C MET A 187 -6.12 -7.02 -7.10
N ALA A 188 -6.34 -8.33 -7.17
CA ALA A 188 -7.28 -9.04 -6.32
C ALA A 188 -6.52 -10.09 -5.48
N ILE A 189 -6.63 -9.98 -4.17
CA ILE A 189 -5.93 -10.85 -3.21
C ILE A 189 -6.95 -11.58 -2.35
N HIS A 190 -7.09 -12.89 -2.55
CA HIS A 190 -8.11 -13.70 -1.89
C HIS A 190 -7.47 -14.84 -1.10
N GLY A 191 -7.38 -14.70 0.21
CA GLY A 191 -6.91 -15.71 1.16
C GLY A 191 -8.02 -16.25 2.06
N GLY A 192 -7.69 -17.31 2.79
CA GLY A 192 -8.58 -17.87 3.81
C GLY A 192 -8.89 -16.88 4.94
N ALA A 193 -10.04 -17.04 5.59
CA ALA A 193 -10.46 -16.20 6.71
C ALA A 193 -9.77 -16.58 8.03
N LYS A 194 -8.44 -16.46 8.09
CA LYS A 194 -7.57 -16.70 9.27
C LYS A 194 -6.49 -15.60 9.38
N GLY A 195 -6.06 -15.30 10.60
CA GLY A 195 -4.87 -14.45 10.82
C GLY A 195 -3.59 -15.07 10.25
N GLY A 196 -2.54 -14.28 10.04
CA GLY A 196 -1.28 -14.67 9.39
C GLY A 196 -1.38 -14.93 7.89
N LEU A 197 -2.46 -14.46 7.25
CA LEU A 197 -2.74 -14.58 5.81
C LEU A 197 -2.77 -13.20 5.13
N ASP A 198 -1.80 -12.39 5.50
CA ASP A 198 -1.62 -10.98 5.20
C ASP A 198 -1.73 -10.72 3.69
N GLY A 199 -2.43 -9.65 3.32
CA GLY A 199 -2.62 -9.22 1.94
C GLY A 199 -1.36 -8.56 1.42
N ILE A 200 -1.21 -7.26 1.69
CA ILE A 200 -0.02 -6.48 1.35
C ILE A 200 0.60 -5.92 2.63
N ASP A 201 1.85 -6.31 2.91
CA ASP A 201 2.72 -5.63 3.86
C ASP A 201 3.74 -4.78 3.10
N VAL A 202 3.92 -3.53 3.49
CA VAL A 202 4.85 -2.60 2.84
C VAL A 202 5.72 -1.85 3.84
N TRP A 203 7.01 -1.80 3.54
CA TRP A 203 7.91 -0.80 4.11
C TRP A 203 8.93 -0.33 3.08
N GLY A 204 9.14 0.98 3.01
CA GLY A 204 9.87 1.61 1.92
C GLY A 204 9.55 3.09 1.76
N SER A 205 10.00 3.68 0.65
CA SER A 205 9.86 5.11 0.39
C SER A 205 9.24 5.37 -0.98
N ASN A 206 8.33 6.35 -1.10
CA ASN A 206 7.77 6.77 -2.38
C ASN A 206 7.06 5.62 -3.13
N ILE A 207 6.01 5.05 -2.52
CA ILE A 207 5.24 3.94 -3.12
C ILE A 207 3.76 4.31 -3.17
N TRP A 208 3.16 4.13 -4.33
CA TRP A 208 1.73 4.29 -4.57
C TRP A 208 1.06 2.92 -4.63
N ILE A 209 0.07 2.68 -3.79
CA ILE A 209 -0.73 1.46 -3.77
C ILE A 209 -2.17 1.85 -4.00
N HIS A 210 -2.78 1.44 -5.12
CA HIS A 210 -4.16 1.80 -5.38
C HIS A 210 -4.96 0.74 -6.11
N ASP A 211 -6.29 0.81 -6.03
CA ASP A 211 -7.17 -0.12 -6.74
C ASP A 211 -6.89 -1.59 -6.37
N ILE A 212 -6.94 -1.87 -5.07
CA ILE A 212 -6.64 -3.18 -4.47
C ILE A 212 -7.88 -3.74 -3.78
N GLU A 213 -8.21 -5.01 -4.05
CA GLU A 213 -9.16 -5.78 -3.25
C GLU A 213 -8.42 -6.84 -2.43
N VAL A 214 -8.73 -6.93 -1.14
CA VAL A 214 -8.23 -7.97 -0.24
C VAL A 214 -9.37 -8.64 0.51
N SER A 215 -9.42 -9.97 0.44
CA SER A 215 -10.24 -10.84 1.27
C SER A 215 -9.34 -11.80 2.06
N ASN A 216 -9.38 -11.77 3.39
CA ASN A 216 -8.58 -12.63 4.28
C ASN A 216 -9.10 -12.52 5.74
N LYS A 217 -8.24 -12.72 6.76
CA LYS A 217 -8.56 -12.28 8.14
C LYS A 217 -7.36 -11.71 8.90
N ASP A 218 -6.44 -11.13 8.15
CA ASP A 218 -5.29 -10.37 8.66
C ASP A 218 -5.12 -9.09 7.83
N GLU A 219 -3.92 -8.55 7.73
CA GLU A 219 -3.62 -7.30 7.04
C GLU A 219 -4.30 -7.17 5.67
N CYS A 220 -4.98 -6.04 5.44
CA CYS A 220 -5.45 -5.66 4.12
C CYS A 220 -4.28 -5.05 3.32
N VAL A 221 -4.03 -3.75 3.48
CA VAL A 221 -2.80 -3.06 3.06
C VAL A 221 -2.20 -2.39 4.28
N THR A 222 -1.06 -2.86 4.76
CA THR A 222 -0.48 -2.48 6.04
C THR A 222 0.94 -1.94 5.90
N VAL A 223 1.17 -0.76 6.49
CA VAL A 223 2.50 -0.12 6.54
C VAL A 223 3.28 -0.63 7.75
N LYS A 224 4.54 -1.03 7.54
CA LYS A 224 5.53 -1.35 8.58
C LYS A 224 6.62 -0.27 8.63
N ASN A 225 7.48 -0.29 9.65
CA ASN A 225 8.57 0.67 9.80
C ASN A 225 9.93 0.12 9.31
N PRO A 226 10.81 0.97 8.76
CA PRO A 226 10.61 2.39 8.44
C PRO A 226 9.86 2.61 7.12
N SER A 227 9.11 3.70 7.00
CA SER A 227 8.39 4.05 5.75
C SER A 227 8.18 5.55 5.57
N ASP A 228 8.28 6.04 4.34
CA ASP A 228 7.99 7.44 4.04
C ASP A 228 7.35 7.68 2.66
N HIS A 229 6.56 8.74 2.53
CA HIS A 229 5.92 9.14 1.27
C HIS A 229 5.12 8.00 0.60
N LEU A 230 4.23 7.36 1.38
CA LEU A 230 3.33 6.33 0.86
C LEU A 230 1.94 6.92 0.60
N LEU A 231 1.41 6.67 -0.59
CA LEU A 231 0.01 6.97 -0.93
C LEU A 231 -0.73 5.66 -1.14
N ILE A 232 -1.76 5.40 -0.32
CA ILE A 232 -2.59 4.21 -0.41
C ILE A 232 -4.03 4.63 -0.67
N GLU A 233 -4.61 4.31 -1.83
CA GLU A 233 -5.96 4.76 -2.13
C GLU A 233 -6.84 3.80 -2.94
N ASN A 234 -8.16 3.96 -2.86
CA ASN A 234 -9.12 3.06 -3.52
C ASN A 234 -8.87 1.59 -3.12
N VAL A 235 -8.98 1.31 -1.82
CA VAL A 235 -8.78 -0.04 -1.27
C VAL A 235 -10.11 -0.62 -0.83
N PHE A 236 -10.37 -1.87 -1.21
CA PHE A 236 -11.50 -2.65 -0.72
C PHE A 236 -11.04 -3.82 0.15
N CYS A 237 -11.23 -3.67 1.46
CA CYS A 237 -11.05 -4.76 2.40
C CYS A 237 -12.37 -5.52 2.56
N ASN A 238 -12.56 -6.53 1.70
CA ASN A 238 -13.78 -7.31 1.55
C ASN A 238 -13.72 -8.55 2.45
N TRP A 239 -14.15 -8.43 3.71
CA TRP A 239 -13.91 -9.44 4.73
C TRP A 239 -12.41 -9.67 4.94
N SER A 240 -11.77 -8.82 5.74
CA SER A 240 -10.33 -8.84 6.00
C SER A 240 -10.05 -8.72 7.51
N GLY A 241 -8.78 -8.61 7.91
CA GLY A 241 -8.43 -7.94 9.16
C GLY A 241 -8.64 -6.43 9.04
N GLY A 242 -8.34 -5.84 7.89
CA GLY A 242 -8.42 -4.40 7.63
C GLY A 242 -7.03 -3.78 7.48
N CYS A 243 -6.97 -2.51 7.06
CA CYS A 243 -5.70 -1.80 6.97
C CYS A 243 -5.12 -1.54 8.38
N ALA A 244 -3.80 -1.44 8.45
CA ALA A 244 -3.12 -1.15 9.70
C ALA A 244 -1.78 -0.43 9.48
N MET A 245 -1.17 -0.05 10.60
CA MET A 245 0.22 0.35 10.69
C MET A 245 0.88 -0.36 11.89
N GLY A 246 1.99 -1.05 11.63
CA GLY A 246 2.71 -1.86 12.61
C GLY A 246 2.55 -3.37 12.42
N SER A 247 2.95 -4.21 13.37
CA SER A 247 3.42 -3.88 14.72
C SER A 247 4.67 -3.00 14.73
N LEU A 248 4.61 -1.87 15.43
CA LEU A 248 5.71 -0.91 15.50
C LEU A 248 6.64 -1.21 16.67
N ALA A 249 7.94 -0.96 16.48
CA ALA A 249 9.01 -1.34 17.41
C ALA A 249 10.23 -0.39 17.31
N THR A 250 11.21 -0.62 18.18
CA THR A 250 12.30 0.33 18.50
C THR A 250 12.94 0.98 17.26
N ASP A 251 12.99 2.31 17.32
CA ASP A 251 13.43 3.29 16.33
C ASP A 251 12.50 3.42 15.10
N THR A 252 11.18 3.31 15.35
CA THR A 252 10.11 3.58 14.38
C THR A 252 10.31 4.95 13.73
N ASP A 253 10.32 4.97 12.41
CA ASP A 253 10.51 6.14 11.56
C ASP A 253 9.50 6.01 10.43
N ILE A 254 8.29 6.52 10.68
CA ILE A 254 7.22 6.53 9.68
C ILE A 254 6.73 7.96 9.52
N HIS A 255 6.80 8.52 8.31
CA HIS A 255 6.25 9.83 8.06
C HIS A 255 5.73 10.04 6.63
N ASP A 256 4.82 11.01 6.47
CA ASP A 256 4.23 11.39 5.19
C ASP A 256 3.48 10.20 4.54
N ILE A 257 2.46 9.71 5.25
CA ILE A 257 1.61 8.59 4.82
C ILE A 257 0.17 9.07 4.61
N GLU A 258 -0.41 8.79 3.44
CA GLU A 258 -1.83 9.00 3.19
C GLU A 258 -2.54 7.69 2.87
N TYR A 259 -3.66 7.45 3.55
CA TYR A 259 -4.69 6.51 3.10
C TYR A 259 -5.93 7.29 2.68
N ASN A 260 -6.44 7.05 1.48
CA ASN A 260 -7.61 7.75 0.95
C ASN A 260 -8.61 6.79 0.28
N ASN A 261 -9.91 6.99 0.43
CA ASN A 261 -10.94 6.14 -0.19
C ASN A 261 -10.78 4.64 0.15
N VAL A 262 -10.80 4.31 1.44
CA VAL A 262 -10.72 2.93 1.92
C VAL A 262 -12.12 2.44 2.29
N TYR A 263 -12.60 1.40 1.61
CA TYR A 263 -13.87 0.74 1.92
C TYR A 263 -13.61 -0.58 2.64
N THR A 264 -14.20 -0.78 3.80
CA THR A 264 -13.94 -1.95 4.66
C THR A 264 -15.21 -2.55 5.22
N GLN A 265 -15.44 -3.84 4.97
CA GLN A 265 -16.64 -4.53 5.45
C GLN A 265 -16.31 -5.84 6.18
N ARG A 266 -17.02 -6.13 7.28
CA ARG A 266 -16.87 -7.35 8.10
C ARG A 266 -15.42 -7.68 8.50
N SER A 267 -14.62 -6.63 8.69
CA SER A 267 -13.22 -6.73 9.04
C SER A 267 -12.99 -6.59 10.55
N ASN A 268 -11.75 -6.82 11.00
CA ASN A 268 -11.41 -6.60 12.41
C ASN A 268 -11.41 -5.10 12.73
N GLN A 269 -10.90 -4.26 11.83
CA GLN A 269 -10.91 -2.80 11.93
C GLN A 269 -11.13 -2.14 10.55
N MET A 270 -11.41 -0.83 10.54
CA MET A 270 -11.22 -0.02 9.33
C MET A 270 -9.76 0.46 9.23
N PHE A 271 -9.17 0.90 10.34
CA PHE A 271 -7.72 1.14 10.44
C PHE A 271 -7.23 0.91 11.88
N MET A 272 -6.07 0.27 12.02
CA MET A 272 -5.45 0.05 13.33
C MET A 272 -3.99 0.49 13.36
N PHE A 273 -3.57 1.24 14.37
CA PHE A 273 -2.16 1.41 14.73
C PHE A 273 -1.86 0.46 15.88
N LYS A 274 -0.77 -0.31 15.78
CA LYS A 274 -0.41 -1.31 16.80
C LYS A 274 1.05 -1.18 17.22
N SER A 275 1.26 -0.98 18.53
CA SER A 275 2.57 -1.02 19.17
C SER A 275 2.45 -1.55 20.60
N TYR A 276 3.56 -1.95 21.22
CA TYR A 276 3.61 -2.24 22.65
C TYR A 276 4.99 -1.89 23.21
N GLY A 277 5.09 -0.70 23.80
CA GLY A 277 6.38 -0.10 24.20
C GLY A 277 7.16 0.40 22.99
N GLY A 278 8.48 0.27 22.99
CA GLY A 278 9.36 0.73 21.91
C GLY A 278 9.66 2.23 21.95
N SER A 279 10.13 2.77 20.83
CA SER A 279 10.58 4.16 20.64
C SER A 279 10.41 4.58 19.17
N GLY A 280 10.65 5.87 18.89
CA GLY A 280 10.55 6.44 17.55
C GLY A 280 9.25 7.21 17.33
N THR A 281 8.99 7.59 16.09
CA THR A 281 7.90 8.50 15.71
C THR A 281 7.12 7.97 14.52
N VAL A 282 5.80 8.08 14.61
CA VAL A 282 4.87 8.11 13.47
C VAL A 282 4.37 9.54 13.34
N SER A 283 4.62 10.18 12.21
CA SER A 283 4.18 11.57 12.00
C SER A 283 3.63 11.87 10.61
N ASN A 284 2.89 12.96 10.46
CA ASN A 284 2.36 13.41 9.16
C ASN A 284 1.54 12.30 8.47
N VAL A 285 0.52 11.80 9.16
CA VAL A 285 -0.37 10.75 8.64
C VAL A 285 -1.76 11.31 8.38
N ALA A 286 -2.31 11.05 7.19
CA ALA A 286 -3.68 11.41 6.84
C ALA A 286 -4.50 10.16 6.49
N LEU A 287 -5.57 9.90 7.24
CA LEU A 287 -6.53 8.84 6.96
C LEU A 287 -7.86 9.44 6.52
N ASN A 288 -8.05 9.55 5.21
CA ASN A 288 -9.12 10.27 4.56
C ASN A 288 -10.16 9.34 3.92
N ASN A 289 -11.43 9.74 4.00
CA ASN A 289 -12.53 9.13 3.25
C ASN A 289 -12.67 7.61 3.47
N PHE A 290 -12.71 7.19 4.73
CA PHE A 290 -12.97 5.79 5.06
C PHE A 290 -14.48 5.51 5.12
N ARG A 291 -14.88 4.38 4.55
CA ARG A 291 -16.26 3.87 4.59
C ARG A 291 -16.27 2.43 5.06
N GLY A 292 -17.24 2.04 5.88
CA GLY A 292 -17.34 0.65 6.25
C GLY A 292 -18.56 0.27 7.06
N HIS A 293 -18.83 -1.02 7.16
CA HIS A 293 -19.91 -1.56 7.99
C HIS A 293 -19.56 -2.93 8.55
N SER A 294 -20.22 -3.30 9.63
CA SER A 294 -20.13 -4.61 10.28
C SER A 294 -18.72 -4.98 10.77
N ASN A 295 -17.82 -4.00 10.86
CA ASN A 295 -16.47 -4.17 11.38
C ASN A 295 -16.48 -4.25 12.91
N ALA A 296 -15.50 -4.95 13.50
CA ALA A 296 -15.40 -5.05 14.95
C ALA A 296 -14.92 -3.73 15.59
N TYR A 297 -13.88 -3.11 15.04
CA TYR A 297 -13.42 -1.75 15.34
C TYR A 297 -13.56 -0.86 14.10
N SER A 298 -13.50 0.45 14.30
CA SER A 298 -13.35 1.43 13.21
C SER A 298 -11.93 1.99 13.24
N LEU A 299 -11.70 3.10 13.95
CA LEU A 299 -10.37 3.66 14.19
C LEU A 299 -9.84 3.18 15.55
N ASP A 300 -8.78 2.37 15.53
CA ASP A 300 -8.15 1.81 16.74
C ASP A 300 -6.64 2.10 16.79
N LEU A 301 -6.22 3.04 17.62
CA LEU A 301 -4.80 3.21 17.97
C LEU A 301 -4.57 2.48 19.30
N ASP A 302 -3.85 1.37 19.25
CA ASP A 302 -3.55 0.56 20.42
C ASP A 302 -2.04 0.45 20.66
N ALA A 303 -1.52 1.32 21.53
CA ALA A 303 -0.10 1.34 21.89
C ALA A 303 0.27 0.36 23.01
N THR A 304 -0.67 -0.50 23.42
CA THR A 304 -0.44 -1.65 24.31
C THR A 304 -1.03 -2.92 23.71
N TRP A 305 -0.80 -3.14 22.41
CA TRP A 305 -1.40 -4.24 21.68
C TRP A 305 -0.87 -5.60 22.16
N GLU A 306 -1.63 -6.30 22.99
CA GLU A 306 -1.18 -7.51 23.70
C GLU A 306 -0.88 -8.73 22.81
N SER A 307 -1.24 -8.67 21.52
CA SER A 307 -0.88 -9.73 20.56
C SER A 307 0.57 -9.66 20.08
N MET A 308 1.30 -8.58 20.41
CA MET A 308 2.76 -8.54 20.34
C MET A 308 3.38 -8.55 21.74
N LYS A 309 4.64 -8.97 21.84
CA LYS A 309 5.38 -8.88 23.11
C LYS A 309 5.75 -7.41 23.39
N PRO A 310 5.71 -6.98 24.66
CA PRO A 310 6.21 -5.65 25.03
C PRO A 310 7.67 -5.50 24.65
N ILE A 311 8.00 -4.34 24.09
CA ILE A 311 9.34 -3.94 23.70
C ILE A 311 9.81 -2.84 24.65
N ALA A 312 11.08 -2.87 25.07
CA ALA A 312 11.62 -1.86 25.97
C ALA A 312 11.56 -0.46 25.33
N GLY A 313 11.16 0.52 26.12
CA GLY A 313 11.00 1.92 25.73
C GLY A 313 9.66 2.50 26.17
N ASP A 314 9.57 3.82 26.20
CA ASP A 314 8.42 4.56 26.75
C ASP A 314 7.20 4.57 25.81
N GLY A 315 7.36 4.10 24.58
CA GLY A 315 6.33 4.06 23.55
C GLY A 315 6.74 4.80 22.28
N VAL A 316 6.05 4.48 21.18
CA VAL A 316 6.12 5.24 19.91
C VAL A 316 5.36 6.56 20.07
N LEU A 317 5.97 7.68 19.63
CA LEU A 317 5.28 8.96 19.52
C LEU A 317 4.42 8.98 18.26
N TYR A 318 3.13 9.24 18.41
CA TYR A 318 2.21 9.49 17.30
C TYR A 318 1.86 10.97 17.27
N THR A 319 2.22 11.69 16.21
CA THR A 319 2.02 13.14 16.14
C THR A 319 1.66 13.65 14.76
N ASN A 320 0.97 14.78 14.67
CA ASN A 320 0.53 15.39 13.40
C ASN A 320 -0.24 14.39 12.53
N MET A 321 -1.41 13.95 13.03
CA MET A 321 -2.24 12.95 12.35
C MET A 321 -3.66 13.47 12.16
N SER A 322 -4.23 13.19 10.99
CA SER A 322 -5.60 13.59 10.66
C SER A 322 -6.47 12.39 10.27
N PHE A 323 -7.71 12.40 10.73
CA PHE A 323 -8.74 11.39 10.48
C PHE A 323 -9.98 12.12 10.00
N ALA A 324 -10.24 12.11 8.69
CA ALA A 324 -11.27 12.95 8.09
C ALA A 324 -12.20 12.21 7.13
N GLY A 325 -13.50 12.51 7.18
CA GLY A 325 -14.49 11.99 6.23
C GLY A 325 -14.85 10.51 6.44
N TRP A 326 -14.90 10.05 7.69
CA TRP A 326 -15.23 8.67 8.02
C TRP A 326 -16.76 8.48 8.11
N SER A 327 -17.30 7.44 7.47
CA SER A 327 -18.74 7.17 7.49
C SER A 327 -19.10 5.68 7.45
N GLY A 328 -20.25 5.31 7.99
CA GLY A 328 -20.75 3.93 8.00
C GLY A 328 -21.14 3.43 9.38
N THR A 329 -20.95 2.14 9.62
CA THR A 329 -21.37 1.47 10.86
C THR A 329 -20.30 0.56 11.46
N CYS A 330 -20.45 0.24 12.73
CA CYS A 330 -19.64 -0.73 13.46
C CYS A 330 -20.55 -1.74 14.17
N ALA A 331 -20.06 -2.97 14.38
CA ALA A 331 -20.86 -4.06 14.90
C ALA A 331 -21.43 -3.79 16.31
N ASN A 332 -20.66 -3.16 17.20
CA ASN A 332 -21.09 -2.81 18.55
C ASN A 332 -20.26 -1.64 19.11
N GLY A 333 -20.80 -0.43 19.01
CA GLY A 333 -20.08 0.82 19.32
C GLY A 333 -19.93 1.15 20.80
N VAL A 334 -20.55 0.38 21.70
CA VAL A 334 -20.29 0.46 23.15
C VAL A 334 -19.18 -0.49 23.55
N GLN A 335 -19.17 -1.71 23.00
CA GLN A 335 -18.12 -2.70 23.30
C GLN A 335 -16.78 -2.33 22.66
N ARG A 336 -16.83 -1.79 21.43
CA ARG A 336 -15.68 -1.39 20.64
C ARG A 336 -16.00 -0.05 19.99
N GLY A 337 -15.70 1.01 20.74
CA GLY A 337 -15.91 2.39 20.31
C GLY A 337 -15.39 2.67 18.90
N PRO A 338 -16.11 3.41 18.04
CA PRO A 338 -15.64 3.73 16.70
C PRO A 338 -14.35 4.57 16.67
N ILE A 339 -14.06 5.27 17.78
CA ILE A 339 -12.80 5.96 18.01
C ILE A 339 -12.22 5.39 19.30
N LYS A 340 -11.06 4.74 19.20
CA LYS A 340 -10.27 4.26 20.32
C LYS A 340 -8.84 4.75 20.16
N PHE A 341 -8.43 5.71 20.98
CA PHE A 341 -7.03 6.11 21.11
C PHE A 341 -6.50 5.64 22.47
N ASN A 342 -5.57 4.69 22.46
CA ASN A 342 -4.83 4.21 23.62
C ASN A 342 -3.34 4.54 23.44
N CYS A 343 -2.98 5.81 23.64
CA CYS A 343 -1.62 6.29 23.47
C CYS A 343 -0.75 6.01 24.71
N PRO A 344 0.59 5.90 24.54
CA PRO A 344 1.49 5.71 25.67
C PRO A 344 1.37 6.86 26.69
N PRO A 345 1.42 6.57 28.00
CA PRO A 345 1.31 7.61 29.03
C PRO A 345 2.54 8.52 29.10
N ASP A 346 3.73 7.96 28.90
CA ASP A 346 5.00 8.69 28.98
C ASP A 346 5.34 9.40 27.66
N VAL A 347 4.74 8.95 26.55
CA VAL A 347 4.84 9.56 25.22
C VAL A 347 3.43 9.77 24.64
N PRO A 348 2.65 10.75 25.14
CA PRO A 348 1.27 11.00 24.68
C PRO A 348 1.20 11.34 23.19
N CYS A 349 0.10 10.97 22.53
CA CYS A 349 -0.14 11.42 21.14
C CYS A 349 -0.43 12.92 21.12
N THR A 350 0.09 13.64 20.12
CA THR A 350 -0.05 15.10 19.97
C THR A 350 -0.48 15.50 18.56
N ASP A 351 -0.98 16.72 18.40
CA ASP A 351 -1.37 17.27 17.09
C ASP A 351 -2.32 16.35 16.30
N MET A 352 -3.27 15.74 17.01
CA MET A 352 -4.29 14.85 16.43
C MET A 352 -5.50 15.68 15.97
N LEU A 353 -6.05 15.36 14.79
CA LEU A 353 -7.25 16.00 14.27
C LEU A 353 -8.28 14.95 13.87
N VAL A 354 -9.45 14.96 14.51
CA VAL A 354 -10.61 14.18 14.07
C VAL A 354 -11.68 15.11 13.54
N LYS A 355 -12.04 14.96 12.27
CA LYS A 355 -13.03 15.81 11.60
C LYS A 355 -14.00 14.96 10.78
N ASP A 356 -15.28 15.33 10.76
CA ASP A 356 -16.30 14.67 9.93
C ASP A 356 -16.31 13.14 10.10
N PHE A 357 -16.36 12.69 11.36
CA PHE A 357 -16.31 11.27 11.74
C PHE A 357 -17.71 10.77 12.16
N ASN A 358 -18.37 10.06 11.26
CA ASN A 358 -19.78 9.67 11.36
C ASN A 358 -19.95 8.14 11.29
N ILE A 359 -19.55 7.42 12.35
CA ILE A 359 -19.77 5.98 12.45
C ILE A 359 -20.85 5.68 13.49
N TRP A 360 -21.87 4.91 13.11
CA TRP A 360 -22.95 4.50 14.00
C TRP A 360 -22.86 3.02 14.40
N THR A 361 -23.59 2.59 15.41
CA THR A 361 -23.62 1.19 15.82
C THR A 361 -24.74 0.41 15.13
N GLU A 362 -24.48 -0.86 14.83
CA GLU A 362 -25.48 -1.84 14.39
C GLU A 362 -26.20 -2.52 15.57
N LYS A 363 -25.66 -2.39 16.79
CA LYS A 363 -26.21 -3.00 18.01
C LYS A 363 -26.28 -1.98 19.13
N GLY A 364 -27.50 -1.68 19.57
CA GLY A 364 -27.77 -0.67 20.59
C GLY A 364 -28.06 0.69 19.97
N GLU A 365 -28.08 1.73 20.81
CA GLU A 365 -28.53 3.08 20.44
C GLU A 365 -27.48 4.16 20.74
N THR A 366 -26.26 3.76 21.07
CA THR A 366 -25.18 4.67 21.44
C THR A 366 -23.84 4.15 20.93
N VAL A 367 -22.91 5.07 20.67
CA VAL A 367 -21.49 4.76 20.47
C VAL A 367 -20.64 5.46 21.53
N GLU A 368 -19.48 4.91 21.85
CA GLU A 368 -18.53 5.54 22.76
C GLU A 368 -17.23 5.89 22.03
N TYR A 369 -16.75 7.11 22.23
CA TYR A 369 -15.41 7.53 21.79
C TYR A 369 -14.48 7.51 22.99
N TRP A 370 -13.38 6.76 22.90
CA TRP A 370 -12.41 6.54 23.96
C TRP A 370 -11.08 7.18 23.60
N CYS A 371 -10.60 8.07 24.46
CA CYS A 371 -9.32 8.74 24.31
C CYS A 371 -8.50 8.59 25.58
N LYS A 372 -7.28 8.09 25.45
CA LYS A 372 -6.31 7.97 26.53
C LYS A 372 -4.98 8.52 26.06
N ASN A 373 -4.50 9.54 26.78
CA ASN A 373 -3.25 10.26 26.50
C ASN A 373 -3.14 10.80 25.07
N ALA A 374 -4.27 11.25 24.48
CA ALA A 374 -4.34 11.75 23.11
C ALA A 374 -4.77 13.21 23.05
N TYR A 375 -3.91 14.07 22.52
CA TYR A 375 -4.08 15.52 22.50
C TYR A 375 -4.29 16.04 21.08
N GLY A 376 -5.23 16.98 20.93
CA GLY A 376 -5.64 17.47 19.62
C GLY A 376 -7.03 18.10 19.61
N SER A 377 -7.68 18.09 18.45
CA SER A 377 -9.02 18.66 18.25
C SER A 377 -10.00 17.64 17.65
N GLY A 378 -11.22 17.60 18.18
CA GLY A 378 -12.31 16.75 17.72
C GLY A 378 -12.56 15.50 18.59
N ALA A 379 -13.76 14.94 18.45
CA ALA A 379 -14.22 13.74 19.17
C ALA A 379 -14.06 13.80 20.71
N CYS A 380 -13.18 12.98 21.29
CA CYS A 380 -12.85 12.90 22.71
C CYS A 380 -11.44 13.39 23.05
N LEU A 381 -10.72 13.96 22.07
CA LEU A 381 -9.34 14.44 22.23
C LEU A 381 -9.29 15.58 23.24
N LYS A 382 -8.20 15.66 24.01
CA LYS A 382 -7.97 16.74 24.96
C LYS A 382 -7.25 17.89 24.27
N GLU A 383 -7.81 19.10 24.38
CA GLU A 383 -7.17 20.31 23.85
C GLU A 383 -5.97 20.73 24.70
N GLY A 384 -5.02 21.44 24.08
CA GLY A 384 -3.82 21.98 24.72
C GLY A 384 -2.65 21.01 24.79
N SER A 385 -1.64 21.36 25.57
CA SER A 385 -0.40 20.58 25.69
C SER A 385 -0.54 19.39 26.64
N PRO A 386 0.27 18.32 26.47
CA PRO A 386 0.31 17.20 27.39
C PRO A 386 0.50 17.63 28.85
N ALA A 387 -0.46 17.25 29.71
CA ALA A 387 -0.49 17.62 31.13
C ALA A 387 -0.76 16.40 32.01
N GLY A 388 0.06 15.36 31.81
CA GLY A 388 -0.06 14.07 32.49
C GLY A 388 -1.03 13.09 31.82
N ALA A 389 -1.07 11.88 32.37
CA ALA A 389 -1.93 10.81 31.88
C ALA A 389 -3.41 11.14 32.11
N PHE A 390 -4.26 10.78 31.15
CA PHE A 390 -5.70 10.95 31.28
C PHE A 390 -6.46 9.86 30.51
N THR A 391 -7.73 9.70 30.84
CA THR A 391 -8.68 8.92 30.05
C THR A 391 -9.99 9.70 29.96
N SER A 392 -10.61 9.68 28.79
CA SER A 392 -11.86 10.36 28.48
C SER A 392 -12.74 9.42 27.67
N THR A 393 -14.02 9.36 28.03
CA THR A 393 -15.05 8.65 27.28
C THR A 393 -16.16 9.62 26.96
N LYS A 394 -16.55 9.68 25.69
CA LYS A 394 -17.69 10.48 25.21
C LYS A 394 -18.74 9.55 24.62
N THR A 395 -19.91 9.50 25.23
CA THR A 395 -21.07 8.77 24.70
C THR A 395 -21.82 9.63 23.70
N ILE A 396 -22.12 9.08 22.53
CA ILE A 396 -22.91 9.72 21.48
C ILE A 396 -24.22 8.93 21.35
N SER A 397 -25.35 9.60 21.53
CA SER A 397 -26.70 9.02 21.47
C SER A 397 -27.50 9.42 20.24
N THR A 398 -26.94 10.25 19.37
CA THR A 398 -27.55 10.67 18.11
C THR A 398 -26.51 10.70 17.01
N ALA A 399 -26.80 10.13 15.85
CA ALA A 399 -25.93 10.21 14.68
C ALA A 399 -26.71 10.57 13.41
N SER A 400 -26.05 11.35 12.57
CA SER A 400 -26.49 11.72 11.22
C SER A 400 -25.30 11.61 10.27
N GLY A 401 -25.54 11.45 8.97
CA GLY A 401 -24.45 11.41 7.98
C GLY A 401 -23.59 10.14 8.01
N TYR A 402 -24.00 9.13 8.78
CA TYR A 402 -23.31 7.83 8.84
C TYR A 402 -23.72 6.89 7.70
N ALA A 403 -24.88 7.12 7.07
CA ALA A 403 -25.35 6.28 5.98
C ALA A 403 -24.34 6.31 4.82
N THR A 404 -23.91 5.14 4.37
CA THR A 404 -22.93 4.98 3.31
C THR A 404 -23.42 3.99 2.26
N LYS A 405 -22.98 4.17 1.02
CA LYS A 405 -23.25 3.19 -0.05
C LYS A 405 -22.34 1.99 0.15
N THR A 406 -22.86 0.80 -0.13
CA THR A 406 -22.08 -0.44 -0.11
C THR A 406 -21.37 -0.69 -1.44
N MET A 407 -20.44 -1.64 -1.45
CA MET A 407 -19.83 -2.12 -2.69
C MET A 407 -20.58 -3.33 -3.25
N ASP A 408 -20.57 -3.51 -4.56
CA ASP A 408 -20.99 -4.77 -5.17
C ASP A 408 -19.94 -5.86 -4.89
N GLY A 409 -20.38 -7.12 -4.76
CA GLY A 409 -19.50 -8.26 -4.53
C GLY A 409 -19.02 -8.44 -3.08
N GLU A 410 -19.65 -7.77 -2.11
CA GLU A 410 -19.38 -7.99 -0.69
C GLU A 410 -19.58 -9.46 -0.29
N LEU A 411 -18.56 -10.03 0.37
CA LEU A 411 -18.62 -11.38 0.87
C LEU A 411 -19.61 -11.47 2.04
N ALA A 412 -20.59 -12.37 1.91
CA ALA A 412 -21.53 -12.71 2.97
C ALA A 412 -20.92 -13.63 4.05
N ALA A 413 -19.84 -14.32 3.72
CA ALA A 413 -19.06 -15.20 4.60
C ALA A 413 -17.58 -15.13 4.21
N GLY A 414 -16.68 -15.27 5.19
CA GLY A 414 -15.25 -15.35 4.93
C GLY A 414 -14.89 -16.58 4.12
N LEU A 415 -13.85 -16.47 3.30
CA LEU A 415 -13.36 -17.57 2.47
C LEU A 415 -12.84 -18.71 3.36
N GLY A 416 -13.19 -19.95 3.01
CA GLY A 416 -12.95 -21.13 3.83
C GLY A 416 -11.46 -21.50 3.97
N LEU A 417 -11.17 -22.41 4.91
CA LEU A 417 -9.81 -22.89 5.21
C LEU A 417 -9.56 -24.35 4.80
N SER A 418 -10.57 -25.02 4.25
CA SER A 418 -10.56 -26.48 4.03
C SER A 418 -10.77 -26.90 2.58
N VAL A 419 -11.05 -25.96 1.69
CA VAL A 419 -11.24 -26.15 0.25
C VAL A 419 -10.50 -25.06 -0.52
N SER A 420 -10.17 -25.34 -1.77
CA SER A 420 -9.54 -24.34 -2.65
C SER A 420 -10.43 -23.11 -2.82
N ILE A 421 -9.79 -21.94 -2.81
CA ILE A 421 -10.43 -20.66 -3.08
C ILE A 421 -10.33 -20.38 -4.59
N ALA A 422 -11.45 -20.00 -5.21
CA ALA A 422 -11.49 -19.67 -6.64
C ALA A 422 -10.70 -18.40 -6.94
N ILE A 423 -10.05 -18.36 -8.11
CA ILE A 423 -9.34 -17.19 -8.60
C ILE A 423 -10.34 -16.07 -8.91
N PRO A 424 -10.23 -14.89 -8.27
CA PRO A 424 -11.15 -13.79 -8.51
C PRO A 424 -10.85 -13.08 -9.83
N THR A 425 -11.83 -12.35 -10.36
CA THR A 425 -11.59 -11.37 -11.41
C THR A 425 -11.18 -10.05 -10.80
N ILE A 426 -10.21 -9.38 -11.42
CA ILE A 426 -9.82 -8.02 -11.03
C ILE A 426 -10.95 -7.06 -11.38
N ARG A 427 -11.36 -6.26 -10.41
CA ARG A 427 -12.49 -5.35 -10.48
C ARG A 427 -12.09 -3.97 -10.96
N THR A 428 -13.08 -3.09 -11.04
CA THR A 428 -13.01 -1.85 -11.82
C THR A 428 -13.46 -0.61 -11.00
N SER A 429 -13.78 -0.83 -9.72
CA SER A 429 -14.15 0.17 -8.73
C SER A 429 -13.84 -0.43 -7.37
N TYR A 430 -13.21 0.33 -6.48
CA TYR A 430 -12.76 -0.16 -5.17
C TYR A 430 -13.32 0.61 -3.98
N PHE A 431 -14.02 1.70 -4.27
CA PHE A 431 -14.69 2.54 -3.30
C PHE A 431 -16.02 3.04 -3.87
N PRO A 432 -17.10 3.18 -3.07
CA PRO A 432 -18.42 3.44 -3.62
C PRO A 432 -18.52 4.73 -4.42
N GLY A 433 -18.83 4.60 -5.71
CA GLY A 433 -18.95 5.72 -6.65
C GLY A 433 -17.64 6.24 -7.22
N VAL A 434 -16.52 5.54 -7.01
CA VAL A 434 -15.19 5.89 -7.53
C VAL A 434 -14.74 4.81 -8.50
N ALA A 435 -14.42 5.21 -9.73
CA ALA A 435 -13.83 4.30 -10.72
C ALA A 435 -12.37 4.02 -10.38
N ALA A 436 -11.84 2.87 -10.83
CA ALA A 436 -10.40 2.61 -10.74
C ALA A 436 -9.61 3.73 -11.43
N ILE A 437 -8.45 4.09 -10.86
CA ILE A 437 -7.56 5.13 -11.39
C ILE A 437 -6.99 4.68 -12.74
N SER A 438 -6.45 3.47 -12.77
CA SER A 438 -5.88 2.86 -13.97
C SER A 438 -6.84 1.81 -14.53
N PRO A 439 -7.25 1.91 -15.82
CA PRO A 439 -8.06 0.85 -16.43
C PRO A 439 -7.26 -0.46 -16.46
N ARG A 440 -7.95 -1.59 -16.36
CA ARG A 440 -7.32 -2.91 -16.51
C ARG A 440 -6.64 -3.02 -17.88
N MET A 441 -5.54 -3.76 -17.93
CA MET A 441 -4.83 -4.06 -19.19
C MET A 441 -5.76 -4.68 -20.23
N ALA A 442 -6.62 -5.62 -19.82
CA ALA A 442 -7.63 -6.25 -20.68
C ALA A 442 -8.61 -5.25 -21.31
N ASP A 443 -8.97 -4.19 -20.59
CA ASP A 443 -9.94 -3.17 -21.05
C ASP A 443 -9.26 -2.13 -21.96
N SER A 444 -7.94 -2.01 -21.87
CA SER A 444 -7.14 -1.06 -22.64
C SER A 444 -6.78 -1.57 -24.04
N ALA A 445 -6.70 -2.89 -24.22
CA ALA A 445 -6.41 -3.53 -25.53
C ALA A 445 -7.45 -3.18 -26.61
N GLY A 446 -8.72 -2.99 -26.23
CA GLY A 446 -9.79 -2.60 -27.16
C GLY A 446 -9.73 -1.15 -27.64
N LYS A 447 -9.02 -0.25 -26.92
CA LYS A 447 -8.91 1.17 -27.30
C LYS A 447 -7.74 1.45 -28.25
N SER A 448 -6.71 0.60 -28.27
CA SER A 448 -5.59 0.73 -29.21
C SER A 448 -5.99 0.49 -30.67
N GLN A 449 -7.01 -0.33 -30.95
CA GLN A 449 -7.50 -0.56 -32.32
C GLN A 449 -8.43 0.55 -32.84
N ALA A 450 -8.99 1.41 -31.98
CA ALA A 450 -9.93 2.46 -32.40
C ALA A 450 -9.24 3.75 -32.88
N VAL A 451 -7.92 3.91 -32.70
CA VAL A 451 -7.17 5.13 -33.08
C VAL A 451 -6.45 4.99 -34.43
N ALA A 452 -6.43 3.79 -35.03
CA ALA A 452 -5.78 3.53 -36.32
C ALA A 452 -6.70 3.65 -37.55
N SER A 453 -7.89 4.26 -37.41
CA SER A 453 -8.75 4.55 -38.56
C SER A 453 -9.55 5.82 -38.34
N ASN A 454 -8.96 6.99 -38.61
CA ASN A 454 -9.59 8.02 -39.42
C ASN A 454 -8.70 9.25 -39.65
N THR A 455 -8.86 9.81 -40.85
CA THR A 455 -8.51 11.16 -41.31
C THR A 455 -7.05 11.47 -41.65
N THR A 456 -6.70 11.15 -42.89
CA THR A 456 -5.95 12.06 -43.78
C THR A 456 -6.78 13.32 -44.04
N ALA A 457 -6.33 14.48 -43.58
CA ALA A 457 -6.75 15.78 -44.11
C ALA A 457 -5.61 16.80 -43.93
N SER A 458 -5.12 17.26 -45.09
CA SER A 458 -4.12 18.30 -45.31
C SER A 458 -4.55 19.66 -44.72
N ALA A 459 -3.63 20.36 -44.05
CA ALA A 459 -3.81 21.75 -43.63
C ALA A 459 -2.79 22.65 -44.35
N GLU A 460 -3.33 23.58 -45.14
CA GLU A 460 -2.61 24.67 -45.80
C GLU A 460 -2.08 25.69 -44.79
N VAL A 461 -0.90 26.23 -45.09
CA VAL A 461 -0.19 27.24 -44.30
C VAL A 461 -0.63 28.64 -44.75
N SER A 462 -1.11 29.46 -43.82
CA SER A 462 -1.27 30.90 -44.03
C SER A 462 -0.35 31.68 -43.07
N THR A 463 0.57 32.44 -43.66
CA THR A 463 1.55 33.36 -43.05
C THR A 463 0.91 34.60 -42.41
N PRO A 464 1.56 35.22 -41.40
CA PRO A 464 1.44 36.65 -41.15
C PRO A 464 2.74 37.43 -41.33
N ILE A 465 2.50 38.69 -41.72
CA ILE A 465 3.34 39.76 -42.24
C ILE A 465 4.34 40.36 -41.23
N GLU A 466 5.51 40.76 -41.74
CA GLU A 466 6.57 41.55 -41.10
C GLU A 466 6.18 43.03 -40.86
N THR A 467 6.68 43.60 -39.76
CA THR A 467 6.99 45.03 -39.67
C THR A 467 8.33 45.24 -38.95
N GLU A 468 9.17 46.09 -39.55
CA GLU A 468 10.59 46.36 -39.28
C GLU A 468 10.93 47.08 -37.97
N ALA A 469 12.23 46.99 -37.64
CA ALA A 469 12.95 47.45 -36.44
C ALA A 469 13.15 48.98 -36.31
N PRO A 470 13.88 49.43 -35.27
CA PRO A 470 15.28 49.77 -35.55
C PRO A 470 16.30 49.36 -34.46
N ALA A 471 17.56 49.25 -34.91
CA ALA A 471 18.72 48.76 -34.20
C ALA A 471 19.32 49.74 -33.17
N PHE A 472 19.92 49.19 -32.11
CA PHE A 472 20.98 49.83 -31.34
C PHE A 472 22.13 48.85 -31.06
N THR A 473 23.35 49.35 -31.24
CA THR A 473 24.62 48.64 -31.20
C THR A 473 25.25 48.53 -29.81
N ALA A 474 25.97 47.42 -29.63
CA ALA A 474 27.21 47.22 -28.86
C ALA A 474 27.20 47.31 -27.32
N ALA A 475 27.62 46.22 -26.66
CA ALA A 475 28.94 46.14 -26.00
C ALA A 475 29.13 44.79 -25.28
N LYS A 476 30.33 44.22 -25.42
CA LYS A 476 30.83 43.08 -24.64
C LYS A 476 31.05 43.50 -23.19
N SER A 477 30.63 42.68 -22.23
CA SER A 477 31.32 42.63 -20.92
C SER A 477 31.39 41.20 -20.42
N SER A 478 32.62 40.77 -20.18
CA SER A 478 33.02 39.55 -19.50
C SER A 478 32.85 39.68 -18.00
N THR A 479 32.23 38.71 -17.34
CA THR A 479 32.46 38.43 -15.93
C THR A 479 32.54 36.93 -15.69
N LYS A 480 33.74 36.49 -15.32
CA LYS A 480 34.02 35.18 -14.72
C LYS A 480 33.30 35.13 -13.36
N SER A 481 32.54 34.07 -13.11
CA SER A 481 32.21 33.63 -11.76
C SER A 481 32.63 32.18 -11.61
N SER A 482 33.60 31.97 -10.75
CA SER A 482 34.15 30.69 -10.33
C SER A 482 33.25 30.06 -9.27
N VAL A 483 32.56 28.97 -9.61
CA VAL A 483 31.82 28.17 -8.61
C VAL A 483 32.77 27.08 -8.09
N ARG A 484 33.16 27.24 -6.83
CA ARG A 484 33.85 26.22 -6.02
C ARG A 484 32.91 25.04 -5.79
N GLN A 485 33.33 23.84 -6.21
CA GLN A 485 32.78 22.57 -5.74
C GLN A 485 33.15 22.36 -4.25
N PRO A 486 32.21 21.93 -3.40
CA PRO A 486 32.55 21.34 -2.11
C PRO A 486 32.96 19.88 -2.29
N SER A 487 34.13 19.57 -1.74
CA SER A 487 34.75 18.26 -1.59
C SER A 487 33.88 17.27 -0.82
N ARG A 488 33.75 16.05 -1.36
CA ARG A 488 33.28 14.84 -0.66
C ARG A 488 34.13 14.53 0.58
N PRO A 489 33.52 14.11 1.70
CA PRO A 489 34.21 13.29 2.68
C PRO A 489 33.96 11.80 2.44
N SER A 490 35.06 11.08 2.62
CA SER A 490 35.31 9.65 2.62
C SER A 490 34.39 8.78 3.48
N ALA A 491 34.05 7.62 2.90
CA ALA A 491 33.88 6.30 3.48
C ALA A 491 33.95 6.14 5.01
N CYS A 492 32.84 5.70 5.60
CA CYS A 492 32.82 5.01 6.89
C CYS A 492 32.54 3.51 6.65
N LYS A 493 33.55 2.69 6.90
CA LYS A 493 33.44 1.23 6.96
C LYS A 493 32.81 0.84 8.29
N GLY A 494 31.81 -0.04 8.23
CA GLY A 494 31.51 -1.01 9.28
C GLY A 494 30.37 -0.66 10.22
N ARG A 495 29.19 -1.25 9.96
CA ARG A 495 28.35 -1.82 11.02
C ARG A 495 27.49 -2.94 10.43
N ARG A 496 27.42 -4.03 11.18
CA ARG A 496 26.76 -5.30 10.85
C ARG A 496 25.25 -5.06 10.78
N CYS A 497 24.62 -5.31 9.64
CA CYS A 497 23.20 -5.55 9.58
C CYS A 497 22.93 -6.87 10.32
N ARG A 498 22.31 -6.79 11.51
CA ARG A 498 21.74 -7.98 12.15
C ARG A 498 20.39 -8.24 11.49
N HIS A 499 20.26 -9.42 10.91
CA HIS A 499 18.98 -9.97 10.47
C HIS A 499 17.98 -9.96 11.62
N VAL A 500 16.86 -9.28 11.40
CA VAL A 500 15.65 -9.48 12.20
C VAL A 500 15.00 -10.73 11.66
N HIS A 501 15.15 -11.83 12.40
CA HIS A 501 14.26 -12.98 12.26
C HIS A 501 12.91 -12.57 12.86
N GLU A 502 11.95 -12.23 12.01
CA GLU A 502 10.54 -12.33 12.40
C GLU A 502 10.20 -13.81 12.55
N LYS A 503 10.01 -14.22 13.80
CA LYS A 503 9.31 -15.44 14.16
C LYS A 503 7.90 -15.05 14.59
N GLN A 504 6.95 -15.68 13.91
CA GLN A 504 5.51 -15.78 14.15
C GLN A 504 4.67 -14.67 13.58
#